data_AF-A0A7N5KE99-F1
#
_entry.id   AF-A0A7N5KE99-F1
#
_cell.length_a   1.000
_cell.length_b   1.000
_cell.length_c   1.000
_cell.angle_alpha   90.00
_cell.angle_beta   90.00
_cell.angle_gamma   90.00
#
_symmetry.space_group_name_H-M   'P 1'
#
loop_
_entity.id
_entity.type
_entity.pdbx_description
1 polymer ?
#
loop_
_entity_poly.entity_id
_entity_poly.type
_entity_poly.pdbx_seq_one_letter_code
_entity_poly.pdbx_strand_id
1 'polypeptide(L)'
;MAAAMFWAVLRGWRTGVQPGCGLRRLSQTQGPPDYPSFVESVDEYQFVEHLLPPTGIPKPPKHEHYPTPSGWQPPRVPTLIPPSSWLGQGSKPGSPTCPLT
;
A
#
# COMPACT_ATOMS: atom_id res chain seq x y z
N MET A 1 -14.08 -86.71 -4.48
CA MET A 1 -13.26 -85.83 -5.36
C MET A 1 -13.74 -84.38 -5.41
N ALA A 2 -15.06 -84.10 -5.48
CA ALA A 2 -15.59 -82.73 -5.58
C ALA A 2 -15.29 -81.80 -4.38
N ALA A 3 -15.28 -82.34 -3.15
CA ALA A 3 -15.00 -81.54 -1.95
C ALA A 3 -13.57 -80.98 -1.91
N ALA A 4 -12.58 -81.72 -2.41
CA ALA A 4 -11.19 -81.25 -2.46
C ALA A 4 -11.01 -80.08 -3.43
N MET A 5 -11.73 -80.11 -4.56
CA MET A 5 -11.75 -79.01 -5.53
C MET A 5 -12.46 -77.78 -4.95
N PHE A 6 -13.54 -77.97 -4.18
CA PHE A 6 -14.25 -76.89 -3.52
C PHE A 6 -13.38 -76.16 -2.48
N TRP A 7 -12.62 -76.91 -1.68
CA TRP A 7 -11.65 -76.34 -0.75
C TRP A 7 -10.46 -75.67 -1.44
N ALA A 8 -10.02 -76.18 -2.60
CA ALA A 8 -8.97 -75.54 -3.40
C ALA A 8 -9.42 -74.17 -3.93
N VAL A 9 -10.67 -74.05 -4.38
CA VAL A 9 -11.26 -72.78 -4.86
C VAL A 9 -11.43 -71.79 -3.70
N LEU A 10 -11.89 -72.24 -2.53
CA LEU A 10 -12.01 -71.39 -1.33
C LEU A 10 -10.64 -70.93 -0.79
N ARG A 11 -9.60 -71.76 -0.85
CA ARG A 11 -8.24 -71.37 -0.45
C ARG A 11 -7.58 -70.42 -1.44
N GLY A 12 -7.83 -70.57 -2.74
CA GLY A 12 -7.32 -69.66 -3.77
C GLY A 12 -7.91 -68.24 -3.67
N TRP A 13 -9.14 -68.10 -3.15
CA TRP A 13 -9.76 -66.80 -2.93
C TRP A 13 -9.15 -66.05 -1.73
N ARG A 14 -8.73 -66.75 -0.66
CA ARG A 14 -8.10 -66.11 0.50
C ARG A 14 -6.71 -65.52 0.23
N THR A 15 -6.06 -65.91 -0.86
CA THR A 15 -4.76 -65.35 -1.28
C THR A 15 -4.90 -64.17 -2.26
N GLY A 16 -6.12 -63.74 -2.57
CA GLY A 16 -6.41 -62.69 -3.55
C GLY A 16 -6.36 -61.26 -3.03
N VAL A 17 -5.95 -61.01 -1.77
CA VAL A 17 -5.63 -59.64 -1.33
C VAL A 17 -4.17 -59.37 -1.67
N GLN A 18 -3.97 -58.85 -2.87
CA GLN A 18 -2.74 -58.15 -3.24
C GLN A 18 -2.41 -57.15 -2.13
N PRO A 19 -1.22 -57.17 -1.51
CA PRO A 19 -0.77 -56.00 -0.77
C PRO A 19 -0.64 -54.91 -1.84
N GLY A 20 -1.51 -53.89 -1.77
CA GLY A 20 -1.56 -52.82 -2.76
C GLY A 20 -0.16 -52.38 -3.12
N CYS A 21 0.19 -52.55 -4.40
CA CYS A 21 1.43 -52.06 -4.98
C CYS A 21 1.61 -50.61 -4.58
N GLY A 22 2.62 -50.37 -3.73
CA GLY A 22 3.25 -49.10 -3.46
C GLY A 22 2.28 -47.95 -3.20
N LEU A 23 2.16 -47.55 -1.94
CA LEU A 23 2.03 -46.13 -1.65
C LEU A 23 3.05 -45.41 -2.53
N ARG A 24 2.57 -44.79 -3.60
CA ARG A 24 3.39 -44.03 -4.54
C ARG A 24 3.95 -42.92 -3.69
N ARG A 25 5.20 -43.10 -3.25
CA ARG A 25 6.01 -42.16 -2.47
C ARG A 25 6.34 -40.97 -3.37
N LEU A 26 5.30 -40.28 -3.87
CA LEU A 26 5.38 -39.15 -4.79
C LEU A 26 5.89 -37.89 -4.10
N SER A 27 5.92 -37.87 -2.77
CA SER A 27 6.43 -36.73 -2.01
C SER A 27 7.96 -36.69 -1.90
N GLN A 28 8.68 -37.77 -2.23
CA GLN A 28 10.09 -37.93 -1.85
C GLN A 28 11.07 -37.96 -3.02
N THR A 29 10.62 -37.60 -4.23
CA THR A 29 11.48 -37.36 -5.41
C THR A 29 11.26 -36.00 -6.06
N GLN A 30 10.47 -35.11 -5.44
CA GLN A 30 10.65 -33.69 -5.74
C GLN A 30 11.95 -33.26 -5.08
N GLY A 31 13.04 -33.36 -5.85
CA GLY A 31 14.30 -32.71 -5.52
C GLY A 31 14.08 -31.21 -5.28
N PRO A 32 15.07 -30.52 -4.71
CA PRO A 32 14.98 -29.07 -4.53
C PRO A 32 14.50 -28.44 -5.83
N PRO A 33 13.45 -27.60 -5.81
CA PRO A 33 13.02 -26.88 -7.00
C PRO A 33 14.23 -26.19 -7.63
N ASP A 34 14.46 -26.49 -8.90
CA ASP A 34 15.58 -25.99 -9.69
C ASP A 34 15.31 -24.51 -10.01
N TYR A 35 15.50 -23.64 -9.02
CA TYR A 35 15.30 -22.22 -9.16
C TYR A 35 16.49 -21.59 -9.90
N PRO A 36 16.25 -20.80 -10.95
CA PRO A 36 17.33 -20.08 -11.60
C PRO A 36 17.97 -19.07 -10.63
N SER A 37 19.28 -18.86 -10.76
CA SER A 37 19.98 -17.78 -10.08
C SER A 37 19.40 -16.43 -10.51
N PHE A 38 19.25 -15.51 -9.56
CA PHE A 38 18.88 -14.12 -9.84
C PHE A 38 20.02 -13.19 -9.44
N VAL A 39 20.05 -12.01 -10.06
CA VAL A 39 20.93 -10.91 -9.70
C VAL A 39 20.05 -9.80 -9.19
N GLU A 40 20.26 -9.38 -7.95
CA GLU A 40 19.56 -8.24 -7.37
C GLU A 40 20.21 -6.95 -7.87
N SER A 41 19.41 -6.02 -8.34
CA SER A 41 19.87 -4.72 -8.80
C SER A 41 19.11 -3.60 -8.08
N VAL A 42 19.84 -2.53 -7.75
CA VAL A 42 19.30 -1.38 -7.00
C VAL A 42 18.97 -0.23 -7.94
N ASP A 43 19.69 -0.10 -9.05
CA ASP A 43 19.54 1.01 -10.01
C ASP A 43 18.16 1.04 -10.67
N GLU A 44 17.58 -0.13 -10.96
CA GLU A 44 16.24 -0.26 -11.52
C GLU A 44 15.12 0.08 -10.52
N TYR A 45 15.42 0.18 -9.23
CA TYR A 45 14.43 0.50 -8.21
C TYR A 45 13.89 1.94 -8.34
N GLN A 46 14.64 2.85 -8.96
CA GLN A 46 14.21 4.23 -9.21
C GLN A 46 12.89 4.32 -9.99
N PHE A 47 12.58 3.33 -10.83
CA PHE A 47 11.32 3.31 -11.60
C PHE A 47 10.14 2.91 -10.73
N VAL A 48 10.37 2.10 -9.69
CA VAL A 48 9.35 1.69 -8.72
C VAL A 48 8.98 2.87 -7.82
N GLU A 49 9.95 3.70 -7.43
CA GLU A 49 9.71 4.88 -6.60
C GLU A 49 8.71 5.86 -7.26
N HIS A 50 8.77 6.02 -8.58
CA HIS A 50 7.83 6.88 -9.32
C HIS A 50 6.40 6.33 -9.39
N LEU A 51 6.21 5.02 -9.16
CA LEU A 51 4.87 4.42 -9.11
C LEU A 51 4.17 4.66 -7.77
N LEU A 52 4.93 4.95 -6.72
CA LEU A 52 4.36 5.22 -5.40
C LEU A 52 3.58 6.54 -5.45
N PRO A 53 2.30 6.55 -5.04
CA PRO A 53 1.54 7.78 -5.06
C PRO A 53 2.12 8.77 -4.04
N PRO A 54 2.18 10.08 -4.36
CA PRO A 54 2.57 11.08 -3.39
C PRO A 54 1.54 11.14 -2.25
N THR A 55 2.02 11.24 -1.01
CA THR A 55 1.16 11.26 0.19
C THR A 55 0.45 12.60 0.40
N GLY A 56 0.95 13.66 -0.22
CA GLY A 56 0.42 15.02 -0.09
C GLY A 56 0.15 15.67 -1.43
N ILE A 57 -0.81 16.59 -1.46
CA ILE A 57 -1.13 17.38 -2.65
C ILE A 57 0.05 18.32 -2.92
N PRO A 58 0.63 18.31 -4.14
CA PRO A 58 1.74 19.20 -4.47
C PRO A 58 1.26 20.65 -4.50
N LYS A 59 2.15 21.57 -4.11
CA LYS A 59 1.87 23.01 -4.21
C LYS A 59 1.72 23.39 -5.70
N PRO A 60 0.72 24.24 -6.05
CA PRO A 60 0.57 24.69 -7.42
C PRO A 60 1.86 25.36 -7.94
N PRO A 61 2.28 25.07 -9.18
CA PRO A 61 3.44 25.73 -9.78
C PRO A 61 3.18 27.24 -9.95
N LYS A 62 4.25 28.04 -9.85
CA LYS A 62 4.19 29.47 -10.11
C LYS A 62 4.31 29.70 -11.62
N HIS A 63 3.31 30.33 -12.21
CA HIS A 63 3.33 30.77 -13.60
C HIS A 63 3.63 32.27 -13.70
N GLU A 64 4.28 32.69 -14.79
CA GLU A 64 4.56 34.11 -15.08
C GLU A 64 3.28 34.91 -15.39
N HIS A 65 2.32 34.26 -16.05
CA HIS A 65 1.07 34.85 -16.47
C HIS A 65 -0.12 34.09 -15.87
N TYR A 66 -1.05 34.85 -15.30
CA TYR A 66 -2.33 34.35 -14.80
C TYR A 66 -3.49 35.10 -15.46
N PRO A 67 -4.65 34.45 -15.69
CA PRO A 67 -4.95 33.05 -15.36
C PRO A 67 -4.18 32.06 -16.24
N THR A 68 -4.01 30.82 -15.77
CA THR A 68 -3.48 29.73 -16.60
C THR A 68 -4.46 29.42 -17.75
N PRO A 69 -4.06 28.69 -18.80
CA PRO A 69 -4.98 28.28 -19.87
C PRO A 69 -6.23 27.52 -19.38
N SER A 70 -6.13 26.84 -18.23
CA SER A 70 -7.25 26.19 -17.55
C SER A 70 -8.19 27.16 -16.78
N GLY A 71 -7.88 28.45 -16.75
CA GLY A 71 -8.61 29.47 -16.01
C GLY A 71 -8.25 29.57 -14.52
N TRP A 72 -7.28 28.81 -14.04
CA TRP A 72 -6.91 28.81 -12.62
C TRP A 72 -6.09 30.06 -12.25
N GLN A 73 -6.38 30.65 -11.09
CA GLN A 73 -5.65 31.79 -10.54
C GLN A 73 -5.47 31.62 -9.02
N PRO A 74 -4.26 31.84 -8.47
CA PRO A 74 -4.03 31.75 -7.05
C PRO A 74 -4.78 32.87 -6.29
N PRO A 75 -5.17 32.63 -5.02
CA PRO A 75 -5.76 33.68 -4.18
C PRO A 75 -4.83 34.89 -4.03
N ARG A 76 -5.41 36.09 -4.06
CA ARG A 76 -4.66 37.33 -3.79
C ARG A 76 -4.30 37.35 -2.31
N VAL A 77 -3.00 37.31 -2.00
CA VAL A 77 -2.52 37.44 -0.62
C VAL A 77 -2.78 38.88 -0.17
N PRO A 78 -3.61 39.13 0.87
CA PRO A 78 -3.74 40.47 1.42
C PRO A 78 -2.43 40.82 2.13
N THR A 79 -1.73 41.83 1.63
CA THR A 79 -0.62 42.47 2.35
C THR A 79 -1.15 42.96 3.70
N LEU A 80 -0.68 42.36 4.80
CA LEU A 80 -0.93 42.78 6.18
C LEU A 80 -0.22 44.11 6.50
N ILE A 81 -0.40 45.12 5.67
CA ILE A 81 -0.06 46.49 6.01
C ILE A 81 -1.26 47.00 6.80
N PRO A 82 -1.17 47.20 8.13
CA PRO A 82 -2.26 47.85 8.84
C PRO A 82 -2.48 49.22 8.19
N PRO A 83 -3.74 49.62 7.93
CA PRO A 83 -3.99 50.93 7.35
C PRO A 83 -3.36 51.98 8.27
N SER A 84 -2.62 52.90 7.66
CA SER A 84 -1.90 54.00 8.31
C SER A 84 -2.79 54.87 9.21
N SER A 85 -4.11 54.68 9.16
CA SER A 85 -5.11 55.26 10.06
C SER A 85 -4.94 54.88 11.54
N TRP A 86 -4.21 53.81 11.87
CA TRP A 86 -4.01 53.38 13.27
C TRP A 86 -2.79 54.00 13.96
N LEU A 87 -1.93 54.75 13.25
CA LEU A 87 -0.71 55.33 13.82
C LEU A 87 -0.91 56.73 14.44
N GLY A 88 -2.13 57.30 14.40
CA GLY A 88 -2.36 58.73 14.70
C GLY A 88 -3.09 59.07 15.99
N GLN A 89 -3.65 58.13 16.75
CA GLN A 89 -4.55 58.46 17.87
C GLN A 89 -3.89 58.29 19.25
N GLY A 90 -2.79 59.02 19.45
CA GLY A 90 -2.16 59.22 20.76
C GLY A 90 -2.60 60.55 21.40
N SER A 91 -3.90 60.86 21.42
CA SER A 91 -4.41 62.06 22.10
C SER A 91 -4.51 61.83 23.62
N LYS A 92 -3.45 62.28 24.31
CA LYS A 92 -3.36 62.82 25.68
C LYS A 92 -4.46 62.43 26.69
N PRO A 93 -4.15 61.72 27.81
CA PRO A 93 -5.14 61.41 28.82
C PRO A 93 -5.56 62.67 29.60
N GLY A 94 -6.81 63.11 29.39
CA GLY A 94 -7.52 63.94 30.35
C GLY A 94 -8.11 63.06 31.44
N SER A 95 -7.78 63.32 32.70
CA SER A 95 -8.32 62.64 33.88
C SER A 95 -9.85 62.59 33.89
N PRO A 96 -10.47 61.45 34.22
CA PRO A 96 -11.87 61.43 34.61
C PRO A 96 -12.00 61.69 36.13
N THR A 97 -12.58 62.82 36.50
CA THR A 97 -13.16 63.03 37.84
C THR A 97 -14.52 62.35 37.86
N CYS A 98 -14.69 61.31 38.67
CA CYS A 98 -15.99 60.68 38.90
C CYS A 98 -16.83 61.54 39.88
N PRO A 99 -18.13 61.79 39.62
CA PRO A 99 -19.03 62.33 40.63
C PRO A 99 -19.53 61.21 41.55
N LEU A 100 -19.43 61.41 42.87
CA LEU A 100 -20.04 60.56 43.89
C LEU A 100 -21.51 60.95 44.08
N THR A 101 -22.39 59.96 44.02
CA THR A 101 -23.74 59.97 44.63
C THR A 101 -23.62 59.41 46.04
#